data_AF-A0A8D3A5T0-F1
#
_entry.id   AF-A0A8D3A5T0-F1
#
_cell.length_a   1.000
_cell.length_b   1.000
_cell.length_c   1.000
_cell.angle_alpha   90.00
_cell.angle_beta   90.00
_cell.angle_gamma   90.00
#
_symmetry.space_group_name_H-M   'P 1'
#
loop_
_entity.id
_entity.type
_entity.pdbx_description
1 polymer ?
#
loop_
_entity_poly.entity_id
_entity_poly.type
_entity_poly.pdbx_seq_one_letter_code
_entity_poly.pdbx_strand_id
1 'polypeptide(L)'
;MAGKGRGVAAFSFNIDALGIGRGSMPESRVGPNPLFPNTDFKPVPLKAGEDEDYMLALKQEMRGTMQRLPHNIKPHYNKSEKGRLMSEI
;
A
#
# COMPACT_ATOMS: atom_id res chain seq x y z
N MET A 1 -42.67 7.57 33.41
CA MET A 1 -42.51 6.20 32.86
C MET A 1 -41.03 5.88 32.84
N ALA A 2 -40.54 5.16 33.86
CA ALA A 2 -39.14 4.83 34.05
C ALA A 2 -38.75 3.63 33.18
N GLY A 3 -37.87 3.85 32.20
CA GLY A 3 -37.28 2.80 31.37
C GLY A 3 -36.22 2.01 32.14
N LYS A 4 -36.65 0.92 32.76
CA LYS A 4 -35.85 -0.08 33.48
C LYS A 4 -35.06 -0.94 32.47
N GLY A 5 -33.94 -0.43 31.94
CA GLY A 5 -32.98 -1.20 31.14
C GLY A 5 -31.99 -1.96 32.03
N ARG A 6 -32.00 -3.29 31.97
CA ARG A 6 -31.31 -4.22 32.88
C ARG A 6 -29.87 -4.48 32.40
N GLY A 7 -28.91 -4.37 33.32
CA GLY A 7 -27.62 -5.08 33.31
C GLY A 7 -26.62 -4.71 32.23
N VAL A 8 -25.57 -3.98 32.61
CA VAL A 8 -24.28 -4.05 31.89
C VAL A 8 -23.87 -5.52 31.88
N ALA A 9 -23.71 -6.14 30.71
CA ALA A 9 -23.24 -7.52 30.59
C ALA A 9 -21.92 -7.66 31.35
N ALA A 10 -21.91 -8.48 32.41
CA ALA A 10 -20.68 -8.77 33.14
C ALA A 10 -19.77 -9.64 32.28
N PHE A 11 -18.50 -9.25 32.15
CA PHE A 11 -17.50 -10.06 31.48
C PHE A 11 -17.18 -11.30 32.33
N SER A 12 -16.71 -12.38 31.69
CA SER A 12 -16.26 -13.60 32.39
C SER A 12 -14.97 -13.39 33.21
N PHE A 13 -14.34 -12.21 33.10
CA PHE A 13 -13.14 -11.81 33.81
C PHE A 13 -13.39 -10.54 34.64
N ASN A 14 -12.54 -10.33 35.65
CA ASN A 14 -12.62 -9.16 36.52
C ASN A 14 -12.07 -7.91 35.81
N ILE A 15 -12.95 -6.94 35.54
CA ILE A 15 -12.63 -5.67 34.86
C ILE A 15 -11.85 -4.72 35.79
N ASP A 16 -12.14 -4.75 37.10
CA ASP A 16 -11.47 -3.88 38.08
C ASP A 16 -9.99 -4.25 38.23
N ALA A 17 -9.65 -5.53 38.08
CA ALA A 17 -8.27 -6.01 38.06
C ALA A 17 -7.47 -5.52 36.84
N LEU A 18 -8.17 -5.11 35.76
CA LEU A 18 -7.56 -4.48 34.58
C LEU A 18 -7.46 -2.95 34.74
N GLY A 19 -7.89 -2.39 35.87
CA GLY A 19 -7.88 -0.95 36.13
C GLY A 19 -9.00 -0.17 35.44
N ILE A 20 -9.98 -0.85 34.85
CA ILE A 20 -11.12 -0.19 34.18
C ILE A 20 -12.26 -0.05 35.21
N GLY A 21 -12.41 1.14 35.78
CA GLY A 21 -13.48 1.44 36.72
C GLY A 21 -14.86 1.55 36.08
N ARG A 22 -15.91 1.54 36.91
CA ARG A 22 -17.29 1.78 36.47
C ARG A 22 -17.42 3.14 35.79
N GLY A 23 -17.94 3.13 34.55
CA GLY A 23 -18.10 4.35 33.74
C GLY A 23 -16.86 4.77 32.94
N SER A 24 -15.75 4.04 33.03
CA SER A 24 -14.52 4.29 32.25
C SER A 24 -14.34 3.35 31.05
N MET A 25 -15.41 2.67 30.64
CA MET A 25 -15.35 1.75 29.51
C MET A 25 -15.03 2.53 28.23
N PRO A 26 -14.03 2.12 27.43
CA PRO A 26 -13.72 2.77 26.17
C PRO A 26 -14.93 2.76 25.24
N GLU A 27 -14.99 3.76 24.36
CA GLU A 27 -16.06 3.85 23.38
C GLU A 27 -16.10 2.62 22.47
N SER A 28 -17.30 2.13 22.22
CA SER A 28 -17.51 1.06 21.24
C SER A 28 -17.27 1.62 19.85
N ARG A 29 -16.24 1.11 19.16
CA ARG A 29 -15.92 1.55 17.80
C ARG A 29 -17.02 1.15 16.82
N VAL A 30 -17.35 2.05 15.89
CA VAL A 30 -18.30 1.79 14.80
C VAL A 30 -17.51 1.55 13.52
N GLY A 31 -17.25 0.28 13.19
CA GLY A 31 -16.60 -0.15 11.95
C GLY A 31 -15.08 -0.31 12.00
N PRO A 32 -14.47 -0.89 10.96
CA PRO A 32 -13.02 -1.07 10.87
C PRO A 32 -12.30 0.27 10.63
N ASN A 33 -11.03 0.33 11.03
CA ASN A 33 -10.18 1.46 10.70
C ASN A 33 -10.00 1.59 9.17
N PRO A 34 -9.79 2.80 8.64
CA PRO A 34 -9.46 2.98 7.24
C PRO A 34 -8.14 2.27 6.89
N LEU A 35 -8.04 1.77 5.65
CA LEU A 35 -6.82 1.11 5.14
C LEU A 35 -5.61 2.06 5.13
N PHE A 36 -5.85 3.34 4.89
CA PHE A 36 -4.84 4.39 4.89
C PHE A 36 -5.17 5.41 5.99
N PRO A 37 -4.55 5.30 7.17
CA PRO A 37 -4.73 6.31 8.21
C PRO A 37 -4.09 7.64 7.78
N ASN A 38 -4.61 8.74 8.31
CA ASN A 38 -4.01 10.06 8.09
C ASN A 38 -2.65 10.12 8.80
N THR A 39 -1.64 10.67 8.11
CA THR A 39 -0.32 10.93 8.67
C THR A 39 -0.20 12.39 9.07
N ASP A 40 0.38 12.66 10.23
CA ASP A 40 0.59 14.02 10.72
C ASP A 40 1.59 14.81 9.86
N PHE A 41 2.55 14.11 9.27
CA PHE A 41 3.61 14.70 8.45
C PHE A 41 3.49 14.26 7.00
N LYS A 42 3.75 15.21 6.09
CA LYS A 42 3.85 14.97 4.65
C LYS A 42 5.33 14.84 4.24
N PRO A 43 5.64 14.09 3.17
CA PRO A 43 6.99 14.05 2.63
C PRO A 43 7.45 15.44 2.19
N VAL A 44 8.77 15.67 2.29
CA VAL A 44 9.40 16.91 1.85
C VAL A 44 9.30 17.04 0.32
N PRO A 45 9.05 18.24 -0.23
CA PRO A 45 9.07 18.46 -1.67
C PRO A 45 10.40 18.05 -2.31
N LEU A 46 10.35 17.67 -3.59
CA LEU A 46 11.57 17.40 -4.35
C LEU A 46 12.40 18.68 -4.52
N LYS A 47 13.72 18.51 -4.62
CA LYS A 47 14.63 19.62 -4.94
C LYS A 47 14.37 20.08 -6.37
N ALA A 48 14.36 21.40 -6.57
CA ALA A 48 14.24 22.03 -7.87
C ALA A 48 15.58 22.64 -8.28
N GLY A 49 15.81 22.76 -9.59
CA GLY A 49 17.01 23.38 -10.15
C GLY A 49 17.48 22.66 -11.40
N GLU A 50 18.25 23.37 -12.23
CA GLU A 50 18.72 22.87 -13.52
C GLU A 50 19.57 21.59 -13.37
N ASP A 51 20.39 21.49 -12.32
CA ASP A 51 21.21 20.30 -12.05
C ASP A 51 20.34 19.05 -11.78
N GLU A 52 19.29 19.20 -10.98
CA GLU A 52 18.38 18.10 -10.63
C GLU A 52 17.55 17.69 -11.86
N ASP A 53 17.10 18.66 -12.66
CA ASP A 53 16.36 18.45 -13.90
C ASP A 53 17.23 17.78 -14.96
N TYR A 54 18.50 18.18 -15.08
CA TYR A 54 19.47 17.56 -15.97
C TYR A 54 19.70 16.09 -15.61
N MET A 55 19.95 15.81 -14.33
CA MET A 55 20.17 14.44 -13.85
C MET A 55 18.92 13.58 -14.05
N LEU A 56 17.73 14.15 -13.87
CA LEU A 56 16.46 13.48 -14.15
C LEU A 56 16.31 13.13 -15.63
N ALA A 57 16.60 14.08 -16.53
CA ALA A 57 16.57 13.86 -17.98
C ALA A 57 17.57 12.76 -18.39
N LEU A 58 18.82 12.86 -17.93
CA LEU A 58 19.87 11.88 -18.20
C LEU A 58 19.45 10.47 -17.77
N LYS A 59 18.89 10.33 -16.55
CA LYS A 59 18.39 9.05 -16.06
C LYS A 59 17.32 8.44 -16.98
N GLN A 60 16.43 9.27 -17.53
CA GLN A 60 15.38 8.81 -18.44
C GLN A 60 15.96 8.35 -19.78
N GLU A 61 16.90 9.10 -20.34
CA GLU A 61 17.62 8.73 -21.56
C GLU A 61 18.37 7.40 -21.39
N MET A 62 19.10 7.26 -20.27
CA MET A 62 19.83 6.03 -19.93
C MET A 62 18.91 4.81 -19.90
N ARG A 63 17.69 4.93 -19.34
CA ARG A 63 16.73 3.82 -19.37
C ARG A 63 16.38 3.41 -20.81
N GLY A 64 16.16 4.37 -21.69
CA GLY A 64 15.84 4.11 -23.10
C GLY A 64 17.01 3.52 -23.88
N THR A 65 18.22 4.05 -23.68
CA THR A 65 19.43 3.57 -24.37
C THR A 65 19.83 2.17 -23.90
N MET A 66 19.81 1.91 -22.59
CA MET A 66 20.18 0.61 -22.03
C MET A 66 19.29 -0.53 -22.53
N GLN A 67 18.00 -0.29 -22.78
CA GLN A 67 17.11 -1.30 -23.34
C GLN A 67 17.48 -1.73 -24.76
N ARG A 68 18.20 -0.89 -25.51
CA ARG A 68 18.64 -1.14 -26.89
C ARG A 68 20.06 -1.71 -26.97
N LEU A 69 20.81 -1.67 -25.88
CA LEU A 69 22.16 -2.24 -25.86
C LEU A 69 22.12 -3.77 -25.92
N PRO A 70 23.14 -4.43 -26.51
CA PRO A 70 23.22 -5.88 -26.58
C PRO A 70 23.21 -6.56 -25.20
N HIS A 71 23.62 -5.84 -24.16
CA HIS A 71 23.63 -6.30 -22.77
C HIS A 71 22.22 -6.46 -22.17
N ASN A 72 21.17 -5.90 -22.79
CA ASN A 72 19.80 -6.09 -22.36
C ASN A 72 19.24 -7.41 -22.92
N ILE A 73 19.66 -8.51 -22.32
CA ILE A 73 19.24 -9.87 -22.65
C ILE A 73 17.73 -9.99 -22.41
N LYS A 74 16.98 -10.31 -23.49
CA LYS A 74 15.54 -10.52 -23.40
C LYS A 74 15.25 -11.94 -22.89
N PRO A 75 14.17 -12.14 -22.11
CA PRO A 75 13.76 -13.50 -21.75
C PRO A 75 13.45 -14.30 -23.01
N HIS A 76 13.93 -15.54 -23.07
CA HIS A 76 13.58 -16.45 -24.14
C HIS A 76 12.11 -16.84 -24.01
N TYR A 77 11.29 -16.38 -24.95
CA TYR A 77 9.93 -16.91 -25.06
C TYR A 77 10.00 -18.21 -25.85
N ASN A 78 9.68 -19.34 -25.22
CA ASN A 78 9.47 -20.59 -25.95
C ASN A 78 8.22 -20.40 -26.81
N LYS A 79 8.41 -20.00 -28.06
CA LYS A 79 7.36 -20.08 -29.07
C LYS A 79 7.17 -21.56 -29.31
N SER A 80 6.10 -22.15 -28.77
CA SER A 80 5.65 -23.47 -29.17
C SER A 80 5.70 -23.53 -30.70
N GLU A 81 6.46 -24.50 -31.21
CA GLU A 81 6.57 -24.82 -32.63
C GLU A 81 5.19 -24.82 -33.31
N LYS A 82 5.18 -24.53 -34.62
CA LYS A 82 4.05 -24.53 -35.57
C LYS A 82 3.38 -23.17 -35.77
N GLY A 83 4.01 -22.32 -36.59
CA GLY A 83 3.33 -21.13 -37.10
C GLY A 83 4.09 -20.31 -38.14
N ARG A 84 5.09 -20.87 -38.83
CA ARG A 84 5.76 -20.18 -39.96
C ARG A 84 6.35 -21.11 -41.01
N LEU A 85 5.77 -22.31 -41.15
CA LEU A 85 5.98 -23.19 -42.30
C LEU A 85 4.69 -23.23 -43.14
N MET A 86 4.00 -22.10 -43.36
CA MET A 86 2.82 -22.04 -44.24
C MET A 86 2.56 -20.61 -44.80
N SER A 87 3.59 -19.85 -45.17
CA SER A 87 3.34 -18.56 -45.86
C SER A 87 4.23 -18.22 -47.06
N GLU A 88 5.15 -19.10 -47.46
CA GLU A 88 5.90 -19.02 -48.73
C GLU A 88 5.98 -20.48 -49.21
N ILE A 89 5.04 -20.93 -50.04
CA ILE A 89 5.21 -21.17 -51.50
C ILE A 89 6.46 -22.01 -51.79
#